data_AF-A0A1H4QJR8-F1
#
_entry.id   AF-A0A1H4QJR8-F1
#
_cell.length_a   1.000
_cell.length_b   1.000
_cell.length_c   1.000
_cell.angle_alpha   90.00
_cell.angle_beta   90.00
_cell.angle_gamma   90.00
#
_symmetry.space_group_name_H-M   'P 1'
#
loop_
_entity.id
_entity.type
_entity.pdbx_description
1 polymer ?
#
loop_
_entity_poly.entity_id
_entity_poly.type
_entity_poly.pdbx_seq_one_letter_code
_entity_poly.pdbx_strand_id
1 'polypeptide(L)'
;MLAPGHEPRAELVEWMTLVARHARSGRASWLVERRARKAPAEAVTGEHDVFLPPARLRAAVRARRGGAELGVVPDAGPLVVEEFPGRIAALVSAGR
;
A
#
# COMPACT_ATOMS: atom_id res chain seq x y z
N MET A 1 7.12 -6.63 -4.34
CA MET A 1 6.48 -7.82 -4.93
C MET A 1 5.13 -7.39 -5.44
N LEU A 2 4.70 -7.94 -6.57
CA LEU A 2 3.34 -7.75 -7.08
C LEU A 2 2.52 -9.00 -6.75
N ALA A 3 1.21 -8.93 -6.96
CA ALA A 3 0.35 -10.10 -6.92
C ALA A 3 0.73 -11.16 -7.98
N PRO A 4 0.31 -12.42 -7.78
CA PRO A 4 0.43 -13.44 -8.80
C PRO A 4 -0.13 -12.97 -10.16
N GLY A 5 0.54 -13.34 -11.24
CA GLY A 5 0.13 -12.98 -12.60
C GLY A 5 0.43 -11.53 -13.03
N HIS A 6 1.00 -10.71 -12.16
CA HIS A 6 1.40 -9.34 -12.49
C HIS A 6 2.90 -9.26 -12.74
N GLU A 7 3.28 -8.64 -13.86
CA GLU A 7 4.66 -8.32 -14.18
C GLU A 7 4.95 -6.84 -13.90
N PRO A 8 6.09 -6.52 -13.24
CA PRO A 8 6.47 -5.14 -13.02
C PRO A 8 6.88 -4.49 -14.34
N ARG A 9 6.49 -3.22 -14.51
CA ARG A 9 6.96 -2.42 -15.64
C ARG A 9 8.49 -2.39 -15.70
N ALA A 10 9.05 -2.45 -16.91
CA ALA A 10 10.49 -2.59 -17.11
C ALA A 10 11.29 -1.45 -16.45
N GLU A 11 10.78 -0.22 -16.52
CA GLU A 11 11.47 0.93 -15.96
C GLU A 11 11.49 0.89 -14.42
N LEU A 12 10.45 0.33 -13.78
CA LEU A 12 10.45 0.13 -12.32
C LEU A 12 11.53 -0.88 -11.92
N VAL A 13 11.71 -1.96 -12.69
CA VAL A 13 12.77 -2.95 -12.45
C VAL A 13 14.15 -2.30 -12.59
N GLU A 14 14.36 -1.51 -13.63
CA GLU A 14 15.63 -0.79 -13.86
C GLU A 14 15.94 0.16 -12.70
N TRP A 15 14.98 1.00 -12.32
CA TRP A 15 15.13 1.94 -11.20
C TRP A 15 15.42 1.23 -9.88
N MET A 16 14.66 0.18 -9.55
CA MET A 16 14.87 -0.56 -8.31
C MET A 16 16.22 -1.29 -8.30
N THR A 17 16.72 -1.73 -9.47
CA THR A 17 18.06 -2.29 -9.61
C THR A 17 19.14 -1.24 -9.33
N LEU A 18 18.99 -0.03 -9.86
CA LEU A 18 19.89 1.09 -9.58
C LEU A 18 19.90 1.42 -8.08
N VAL A 19 18.72 1.53 -7.46
CA VAL A 19 18.58 1.78 -6.02
C VAL A 19 19.24 0.67 -5.21
N ALA A 20 19.02 -0.60 -5.54
CA ALA A 20 19.60 -1.73 -4.82
C ALA A 20 21.14 -1.75 -4.89
N ARG A 21 21.73 -1.30 -6.00
CA ARG A 21 23.19 -1.25 -6.19
C ARG A 21 23.85 -0.07 -5.48
N HIS A 22 23.17 1.06 -5.40
CA HIS A 22 23.79 2.33 -5.03
C HIS A 22 23.25 2.97 -3.74
N ALA A 23 22.09 2.56 -3.25
CA ALA A 23 21.51 3.06 -2.01
C ALA A 23 21.73 2.06 -0.87
N ARG A 24 22.17 2.56 0.29
CA ARG A 24 22.20 1.78 1.54
C ARG A 24 20.81 1.90 2.17
N SER A 25 19.99 0.85 2.03
CA SER A 25 18.60 0.87 2.52
C SER A 25 18.55 1.10 4.04
N GLY A 26 18.04 2.25 4.46
CA GLY A 26 17.70 2.55 5.86
C GLY A 26 16.21 2.34 6.13
N ARG A 27 15.84 2.00 7.37
CA ARG A 27 14.42 2.03 7.77
C ARG A 27 13.97 3.48 7.80
N ALA A 28 13.08 3.86 6.89
CA ALA A 28 12.44 5.16 6.90
C ALA A 28 11.50 5.28 8.11
N SER A 29 12.01 5.77 9.25
CA SER A 29 11.18 6.07 10.44
C SER A 29 10.35 7.36 10.28
N TRP A 30 10.63 8.15 9.25
CA TRP A 30 10.12 9.51 9.08
C TRP A 30 8.81 9.66 8.28
N LEU A 31 8.25 8.59 7.70
CA LEU A 31 7.17 8.72 6.70
C LEU A 31 5.73 8.72 7.25
N VAL A 32 5.54 8.72 8.57
CA VAL A 32 4.21 8.96 9.14
C VAL A 32 4.25 10.24 9.94
N GLU A 33 4.10 11.38 9.25
CA GLU A 33 3.72 12.59 9.95
C GLU A 33 2.45 12.29 10.75
N ARG A 34 2.56 12.50 12.07
CA ARG A 34 1.54 12.27 13.10
C ARG A 34 0.23 13.05 12.86
N ARG A 35 0.20 13.90 11.82
CA ARG A 35 -0.87 14.80 11.41
C ARG A 35 -2.07 14.07 10.79
N ALA A 36 -1.89 12.86 10.25
CA ALA A 36 -2.97 12.04 9.67
C ALA A 36 -3.97 11.45 10.69
N ARG A 37 -3.87 11.81 11.98
CA ARG A 37 -4.81 11.31 13.00
C ARG A 37 -6.17 12.02 13.00
N LYS A 38 -6.32 13.19 12.38
CA LYS A 38 -7.55 14.00 12.48
C LYS A 38 -8.45 14.01 11.24
N ALA A 39 -7.94 13.65 10.06
CA ALA A 39 -8.77 13.56 8.86
C ALA A 39 -9.43 12.16 8.79
N PRO A 40 -10.71 12.07 8.35
CA PRO A 40 -11.27 10.80 7.88
C PRO A 40 -10.34 10.24 6.80
N ALA A 41 -9.89 9.00 6.99
CA ALA A 41 -8.99 8.34 6.07
C ALA A 41 -9.38 6.86 5.98
N GLU A 42 -9.63 6.40 4.77
CA GLU A 42 -9.82 4.99 4.49
C GLU A 42 -8.48 4.27 4.46
N ALA A 43 -8.45 3.03 4.96
CA ALA A 43 -7.29 2.16 4.88
C ALA A 43 -7.58 1.07 3.85
N VAL A 44 -6.65 0.90 2.91
CA VAL A 44 -6.77 -0.09 1.83
C VAL A 44 -5.45 -0.85 1.69
N THR A 45 -5.51 -2.14 1.41
CA THR A 45 -4.35 -3.00 1.10
C THR A 45 -4.69 -3.97 -0.04
N GLY A 46 -3.67 -4.58 -0.63
CA GLY A 46 -3.84 -5.67 -1.59
C GLY A 46 -4.15 -7.00 -0.91
N GLU A 47 -4.96 -7.84 -1.56
CA GLU A 47 -5.27 -9.20 -1.10
C GLU A 47 -4.01 -10.06 -0.86
N HIS A 48 -3.02 -9.91 -1.74
CA HIS A 48 -1.75 -10.63 -1.73
C HIS A 48 -0.60 -9.82 -1.10
N ASP A 49 -0.90 -8.82 -0.25
CA ASP A 49 0.14 -8.07 0.47
C ASP A 49 0.90 -8.99 1.45
N VAL A 50 2.13 -9.35 1.08
CA VAL A 50 3.00 -10.22 1.88
C VAL A 50 3.66 -9.51 3.07
N PHE A 51 3.74 -8.18 3.05
CA PHE A 51 4.39 -7.40 4.11
C PHE A 51 3.40 -7.00 5.20
N LEU A 52 2.18 -6.65 4.80
CA LEU A 52 1.07 -6.27 5.67
C LEU A 52 -0.20 -7.08 5.33
N PRO A 53 -0.23 -8.40 5.59
CA PRO A 53 -1.35 -9.25 5.20
C PRO A 53 -2.71 -8.71 5.70
N PRO A 54 -3.79 -8.76 4.89
CA PRO A 54 -5.09 -8.20 5.26
C PRO A 54 -5.60 -8.68 6.61
N ALA A 55 -5.41 -9.98 6.93
CA ALA A 55 -5.82 -10.55 8.21
C ALA A 55 -5.16 -9.84 9.41
N ARG A 56 -3.86 -9.52 9.30
CA ARG A 56 -3.10 -8.82 10.34
C ARG A 56 -3.45 -7.32 10.38
N LEU A 57 -3.64 -6.72 9.21
CA LEU A 57 -3.88 -5.29 9.09
C LEU A 57 -5.30 -4.90 9.54
N ARG A 58 -6.32 -5.74 9.31
CA ARG A 58 -7.71 -5.51 9.76
C ARG A 58 -7.79 -5.21 11.25
N ALA A 59 -7.17 -6.05 12.08
CA ALA A 59 -7.14 -5.87 13.52
C ALA A 59 -6.47 -4.53 13.91
N ALA A 60 -5.37 -4.19 13.24
CA ALA A 60 -4.63 -2.96 13.48
C ALA A 60 -5.40 -1.69 13.09
N VAL A 61 -6.14 -1.73 11.97
CA VAL A 61 -6.99 -0.62 11.51
C VAL A 61 -8.17 -0.44 12.45
N ARG A 62 -8.91 -1.52 12.75
CA ARG A 62 -10.06 -1.47 13.65
C ARG A 62 -9.71 -0.87 15.00
N ALA A 63 -8.60 -1.31 15.60
CA ALA A 63 -8.13 -0.81 16.89
C ALA A 63 -7.67 0.65 16.88
N ARG A 64 -7.09 1.14 15.77
CA ARG A 64 -6.50 2.50 15.70
C ARG A 64 -7.39 3.55 15.06
N ARG A 65 -8.44 3.13 14.36
CA ARG A 65 -9.31 4.00 13.56
C ARG A 65 -10.78 3.89 13.96
N GLY A 66 -11.04 3.68 15.26
CA GLY A 66 -12.40 3.75 15.82
C GLY A 66 -13.35 2.73 15.21
N GLY A 67 -12.89 1.52 14.93
CA GLY A 67 -13.74 0.49 14.34
C GLY A 67 -13.78 0.47 12.81
N ALA A 68 -13.03 1.34 12.11
CA ALA A 68 -13.00 1.36 10.65
C ALA A 68 -12.63 -0.01 10.06
N GLU A 69 -13.26 -0.31 8.93
CA GLU A 69 -12.99 -1.53 8.16
C GLU A 69 -11.84 -1.30 7.17
N LEU A 70 -11.08 -2.37 6.91
CA LEU A 70 -10.00 -2.36 5.93
C LEU A 70 -10.56 -2.71 4.55
N GLY A 71 -10.41 -1.81 3.58
CA GLY A 71 -10.63 -2.12 2.17
C GLY A 71 -9.56 -3.09 1.67
N VAL A 72 -9.97 -4.11 0.92
CA VAL A 72 -9.05 -5.02 0.25
C VAL A 72 -9.24 -4.90 -1.26
N VAL A 73 -8.13 -4.68 -1.98
CA VAL A 73 -8.11 -4.72 -3.44
C VAL A 73 -7.82 -6.16 -3.86
N PRO A 74 -8.79 -6.85 -4.50
CA PRO A 74 -8.59 -8.18 -5.05
C PRO A 74 -7.44 -8.19 -6.04
N ASP A 75 -6.76 -9.34 -6.13
CA ASP A 75 -5.68 -9.59 -7.10
C ASP A 75 -4.49 -8.63 -7.00
N ALA A 76 -4.37 -7.84 -5.93
CA ALA A 76 -3.29 -6.88 -5.73
C ALA A 76 -2.31 -7.31 -4.63
N GLY A 77 -1.04 -7.03 -4.84
CA GLY A 77 0.03 -7.19 -3.86
C GLY A 77 0.26 -5.91 -3.05
N PRO A 78 1.45 -5.75 -2.45
CA PRO A 78 1.79 -4.57 -1.64
C PRO A 78 1.96 -3.29 -2.47
N LEU A 79 2.03 -3.35 -3.80
CA LEU A 79 2.22 -2.18 -4.67
C LEU A 79 0.92 -1.82 -5.38
N VAL A 80 -0.19 -1.74 -4.63
CA VAL A 80 -1.56 -1.52 -5.14
C VAL A 80 -1.69 -0.32 -6.08
N VAL A 81 -0.89 0.73 -5.89
CA VAL A 81 -0.87 1.93 -6.76
C VAL A 81 -0.25 1.62 -8.13
N GLU A 82 0.75 0.76 -8.18
CA GLU A 82 1.36 0.28 -9.42
C GLU A 82 0.44 -0.74 -10.12
N GLU A 83 -0.15 -1.65 -9.35
CA GLU A 83 -0.94 -2.77 -9.88
C GLU A 83 -2.32 -2.34 -10.37
N PHE A 84 -2.99 -1.43 -9.65
CA PHE A 84 -4.36 -0.98 -9.97
C PHE A 84 -4.52 0.54 -9.80
N PRO A 85 -3.77 1.37 -10.55
CA PRO A 85 -3.79 2.83 -10.39
C PRO A 85 -5.20 3.43 -10.57
N GLY A 86 -5.97 2.93 -11.54
CA GLY A 86 -7.33 3.41 -11.80
C GLY A 86 -8.29 3.15 -10.64
N ARG A 87 -8.16 2.00 -9.96
CA ARG A 87 -9.00 1.65 -8.81
C ARG A 87 -8.69 2.52 -7.59
N ILE A 88 -7.40 2.80 -7.35
CA ILE A 88 -7.00 3.73 -6.29
C ILE A 88 -7.47 5.15 -6.59
N ALA A 89 -7.35 5.61 -7.84
CA ALA A 89 -7.84 6.93 -8.25
C ALA A 89 -9.36 7.08 -8.05
N ALA A 90 -10.13 6.02 -8.35
CA ALA A 90 -11.57 5.99 -8.10
C ALA A 90 -11.91 6.07 -6.60
N LEU A 91 -11.21 5.31 -5.74
CA LEU A 91 -11.39 5.36 -4.29
C LEU A 91 -11.11 6.75 -3.71
N VAL A 92 -10.01 7.38 -4.12
CA VAL A 92 -9.66 8.75 -3.70
C VAL A 92 -10.69 9.77 -4.17
N SER A 93 -11.32 9.53 -5.32
CA SER A 93 -12.35 10.42 -5.87
C SER A 93 -13.71 10.25 -5.21
N ALA A 94 -14.01 9.05 -4.70
CA ALA A 94 -15.26 8.75 -3.99
C ALA A 94 -15.24 9.18 -2.52
N GLY A 95 -14.05 9.24 -1.89
CA GLY A 95 -13.88 9.68 -0.49
C GLY A 95 -13.90 11.20 -0.26
N ARG A 96 -14.46 11.99 -1.19
CA ARG A 96 -14.67 13.44 -1.05
C ARG A 96 -16.12 13.76 -0.76
#